data_AF-A0A7J2K8A6-F1
#
_entry.id   AF-A0A7J2K8A6-F1
#
_cell.length_a   1.000
_cell.length_b   1.000
_cell.length_c   1.000
_cell.angle_alpha   90.00
_cell.angle_beta   90.00
_cell.angle_gamma   90.00
#
_symmetry.space_group_name_H-M   'P 1'
#
loop_
_entity.id
_entity.type
_entity.pdbx_description
1 polymer ?
#
loop_
_entity_poly.entity_id
_entity_poly.type
_entity_poly.pdbx_seq_one_letter_code
_entity_poly.pdbx_strand_id
1 'polypeptide(L)'
;MKLKESLAMIVIGLVIGSLLTLAVVNLWQSPINSTENFPQDTCGDQPSCEMPTSIPEKTQPSIPRIEEFKAEYSRKRWMGYDVFKAHEYYVRALDAYKHGERDEAVKLFEKAVEAVKEADLLPSLPKRDWEITDSNILIDDVPTPHDFVPLGTIYVKSENGYVAYPSNEPRWKLSCFIYVAYGESEEGDVFVYHGKLPFTGEGPHRPRIWLNDEWIYPFPTFYSPLYYDEEKVTVYNYDASHSYIQTLTYDHEKRLWIHEVKPIEGDGPRLKIIGRAMGKTFWMGRWDGPFIIHGITFNKKDIDIWGGFWDIGEMTAELILNGRRYVFKGSFLFDRASHLTYYYDSAKDGGAGAPLEFSCFYLCQDEFCLAVAHTDNPSPFNPPVSPQHQARLNLFMENRSYPLTEFKFWDDGGIQPKIFKLVGRFDGGEIRIVGEPINYWPNRWGVSKGTWWDLEAYRTWGRATIHWTGNITINGKIIEVDAYGIGEFTRYNERLTD
;
A
#
# COMPACT_ATOMS: atom_id res chain seq x y z
N MET A 1 20.77 -8.92 35.82
CA MET A 1 19.40 -9.42 35.59
C MET A 1 18.51 -8.41 34.82
N LYS A 2 19.08 -7.51 34.00
CA LYS A 2 18.36 -6.46 33.23
C LYS A 2 18.81 -6.39 31.77
N LEU A 3 19.09 -7.54 31.16
CA LEU A 3 19.49 -7.64 29.74
C LEU A 3 18.60 -8.59 28.92
N LYS A 4 17.80 -9.43 29.60
CA LYS A 4 16.86 -10.37 28.95
C LYS A 4 15.49 -9.77 28.66
N GLU A 5 15.10 -8.68 29.32
CA GLU A 5 13.82 -8.00 29.08
C GLU A 5 13.87 -7.00 27.91
N SER A 6 15.04 -6.43 27.59
CA SER A 6 15.19 -5.56 26.40
C SER A 6 15.25 -6.33 25.08
N LEU A 7 15.68 -7.59 25.07
CA LEU A 7 15.65 -8.41 23.84
C LEU A 7 14.24 -8.89 23.48
N ALA A 8 13.36 -9.09 24.48
CA ALA A 8 11.97 -9.49 24.23
C ALA A 8 11.14 -8.34 23.61
N MET A 9 11.47 -7.08 23.91
CA MET A 9 10.82 -5.90 23.32
C MET A 9 11.27 -5.63 21.88
N ILE A 10 12.49 -6.03 21.48
CA ILE A 10 12.97 -5.90 20.10
C ILE A 10 12.30 -6.94 19.17
N VAL A 11 11.83 -8.07 19.70
CA VAL A 11 11.10 -9.10 18.92
C VAL A 11 9.62 -8.74 18.72
N ILE A 12 9.02 -7.90 19.57
CA ILE A 12 7.61 -7.50 19.45
C ILE A 12 7.42 -6.31 18.48
N GLY A 13 8.46 -5.49 18.27
CA GLY A 13 8.47 -4.44 17.24
C GLY A 13 8.64 -4.92 15.78
N LEU A 14 8.92 -6.21 15.57
CA LEU A 14 9.19 -6.81 14.26
C LEU A 14 7.94 -7.43 13.57
N VAL A 15 6.76 -7.36 14.19
CA VAL A 15 5.55 -8.03 13.68
C VAL A 15 4.67 -7.13 12.79
N ILE A 16 4.89 -5.82 12.72
CA ILE A 16 4.09 -4.93 11.84
C ILE A 16 4.69 -4.76 10.44
N GLY A 17 5.91 -5.28 10.20
CA GLY A 17 6.51 -5.42 8.87
C GLY A 17 6.40 -6.82 8.25
N SER A 18 5.58 -7.70 8.82
CA SER A 18 5.59 -9.15 8.54
C SER A 18 4.44 -9.63 7.66
N LEU A 19 4.26 -9.04 6.47
CA LEU A 19 3.54 -9.71 5.36
C LEU A 19 4.43 -10.72 4.60
N LEU A 20 5.72 -10.81 4.95
CA LEU A 20 6.66 -11.78 4.40
C LEU A 20 6.68 -13.13 5.13
N THR A 21 6.06 -13.24 6.31
CA THR A 21 6.05 -14.49 7.10
C THR A 21 4.82 -15.37 6.84
N LEU A 22 3.71 -14.82 6.33
CA LEU A 22 2.54 -15.62 5.94
C LEU A 22 2.69 -16.31 4.56
N ALA A 23 3.58 -15.82 3.70
CA ALA A 23 3.78 -16.39 2.36
C ALA A 23 4.59 -17.71 2.37
N VAL A 24 5.29 -18.03 3.46
CA VAL A 24 6.08 -19.28 3.58
C VAL A 24 5.29 -20.42 4.25
N VAL A 25 4.23 -20.10 5.00
CA VAL A 25 3.43 -21.12 5.72
C VAL A 25 2.27 -21.67 4.87
N ASN A 26 1.74 -20.91 3.92
CA ASN A 26 0.63 -21.37 3.06
C ASN A 26 1.02 -22.26 1.87
N LEU A 27 2.31 -22.57 1.69
CA LEU A 27 2.78 -23.57 0.72
C LEU A 27 2.85 -25.00 1.32
N TRP A 28 2.50 -25.17 2.59
CA TRP A 28 2.62 -26.44 3.31
C TRP A 28 1.29 -27.17 3.59
N GLN A 29 0.16 -26.65 3.09
CA GLN A 29 -1.14 -27.31 3.23
C GLN A 29 -1.94 -27.24 1.94
N SER A 30 -1.61 -28.11 1.00
CA SER A 30 -2.58 -28.63 0.02
C SER A 30 -2.28 -30.10 -0.22
N PRO A 31 -3.22 -31.02 0.04
CA PRO A 31 -3.00 -32.45 -0.17
C PRO A 31 -2.98 -32.75 -1.66
N ILE A 32 -1.96 -33.48 -2.10
CA ILE A 32 -1.96 -34.15 -3.39
C ILE A 32 -3.00 -35.26 -3.31
N ASN A 33 -4.14 -35.10 -3.98
CA ASN A 33 -5.03 -36.20 -4.30
C ASN A 33 -4.55 -36.89 -5.57
N SER A 34 -4.31 -38.19 -5.49
CA SER A 34 -4.52 -39.10 -6.62
C SER A 34 -5.17 -40.40 -6.11
N THR A 35 -6.24 -40.77 -6.79
CA THR A 35 -7.27 -41.78 -6.55
C THR A 35 -6.80 -43.25 -6.54
N GLU A 36 -7.41 -44.01 -5.61
CA GLU A 36 -7.94 -45.39 -5.65
C GLU A 36 -7.34 -46.46 -6.59
N ASN A 37 -6.84 -47.57 -6.01
CA ASN A 37 -7.52 -48.89 -5.97
C ASN A 37 -6.58 -50.03 -5.51
N PHE A 38 -7.05 -50.87 -4.59
CA PHE A 38 -6.53 -52.21 -4.20
C PHE A 38 -7.27 -53.29 -5.05
N PRO A 39 -6.84 -54.59 -5.17
CA PRO A 39 -6.44 -55.48 -4.06
C PRO A 39 -5.37 -56.58 -4.30
N GLN A 40 -4.95 -57.19 -3.17
CA GLN A 40 -4.42 -58.54 -2.87
C GLN A 40 -3.96 -59.44 -4.05
N ASP A 41 -2.83 -60.17 -4.04
CA ASP A 41 -2.54 -61.32 -3.16
C ASP A 41 -1.16 -61.98 -3.45
N THR A 42 -0.70 -62.80 -2.48
CA THR A 42 0.24 -63.98 -2.54
C THR A 42 1.78 -63.84 -2.39
N CYS A 43 2.23 -64.19 -1.16
CA CYS A 43 3.18 -65.24 -0.73
C CYS A 43 4.63 -65.39 -1.27
N GLY A 44 5.61 -65.53 -0.34
CA GLY A 44 6.79 -66.40 -0.52
C GLY A 44 8.14 -65.90 0.02
N ASP A 45 8.52 -66.39 1.21
CA ASP A 45 9.87 -66.80 1.71
C ASP A 45 11.14 -65.90 1.62
N GLN A 46 11.75 -65.68 2.79
CA GLN A 46 13.04 -65.02 3.14
C GLN A 46 14.32 -65.76 2.65
N PRO A 47 15.58 -65.26 2.85
CA PRO A 47 16.06 -63.94 3.31
C PRO A 47 17.26 -63.36 2.49
N SER A 48 17.73 -62.19 2.93
CA SER A 48 19.02 -61.51 2.63
C SER A 48 19.01 -60.44 1.53
N CYS A 49 18.70 -59.21 1.95
CA CYS A 49 19.38 -58.04 1.41
C CYS A 49 19.57 -57.02 2.52
N GLU A 50 20.81 -56.58 2.64
CA GLU A 50 21.29 -55.59 3.58
C GLU A 50 20.44 -54.31 3.50
N MET A 51 20.04 -53.83 4.67
CA MET A 51 19.36 -52.54 4.83
C MET A 51 20.28 -51.42 4.33
N PRO A 52 19.86 -50.58 3.35
CA PRO A 52 20.52 -49.31 3.14
C PRO A 52 20.26 -48.45 4.37
N THR A 53 21.35 -48.08 5.02
CA THR A 53 21.40 -47.17 6.15
C THR A 53 20.61 -45.92 5.80
N SER A 54 19.66 -45.54 6.67
CA SER A 54 18.94 -44.29 6.58
C SER A 54 19.92 -43.15 6.38
N ILE A 55 19.84 -42.49 5.23
CA ILE A 55 20.51 -41.21 5.02
C ILE A 55 19.96 -40.28 6.10
N PRO A 56 20.80 -39.69 6.96
CA PRO A 56 20.31 -38.75 7.94
C PRO A 56 19.67 -37.60 7.18
N GLU A 57 18.40 -37.37 7.46
CA GLU A 57 17.66 -36.18 7.07
C GLU A 57 18.57 -34.98 7.39
N LYS A 58 19.12 -34.34 6.34
CA LYS A 58 20.01 -33.19 6.48
C LYS A 58 19.23 -32.13 7.23
N THR A 59 19.52 -32.02 8.51
CA THR A 59 19.07 -30.94 9.38
C THR A 59 19.44 -29.65 8.65
N GLN A 60 18.44 -28.89 8.20
CA GLN A 60 18.68 -27.61 7.56
C GLN A 60 19.48 -26.75 8.55
N PRO A 61 20.68 -26.27 8.20
CA PRO A 61 21.43 -25.44 9.11
C PRO A 61 20.68 -24.11 9.25
N SER A 62 20.27 -23.78 10.48
CA SER A 62 20.07 -22.38 10.85
C SER A 62 21.45 -21.72 10.84
N ILE A 63 21.84 -21.12 9.72
CA ILE A 63 23.19 -20.59 9.51
C ILE A 63 23.36 -19.33 10.38
N PRO A 64 24.27 -19.30 11.38
CA PRO A 64 24.47 -18.17 12.29
C PRO A 64 24.70 -16.82 11.57
N ARG A 65 25.30 -16.85 10.37
CA ARG A 65 25.55 -15.66 9.54
C ARG A 65 24.28 -14.90 9.12
N ILE A 66 23.15 -15.58 8.92
CA ILE A 66 21.90 -14.92 8.48
C ILE A 66 21.24 -14.18 9.64
N GLU A 67 21.20 -14.78 10.82
CA GLU A 67 20.60 -14.14 11.99
C GLU A 67 21.46 -12.98 12.49
N GLU A 68 22.79 -13.10 12.43
CA GLU A 68 23.72 -11.97 12.65
C GLU A 68 23.46 -10.82 11.68
N PHE A 69 23.32 -11.11 10.38
CA PHE A 69 22.97 -10.10 9.37
C PHE A 69 21.64 -9.41 9.69
N LYS A 70 20.57 -10.17 9.99
CA LYS A 70 19.25 -9.61 10.29
C LYS A 70 19.27 -8.72 11.53
N ALA A 71 19.99 -9.15 12.57
CA ALA A 71 20.14 -8.39 13.80
C ALA A 71 20.87 -7.06 13.55
N GLU A 72 22.00 -7.10 12.82
CA GLU A 72 22.78 -5.90 12.50
C GLU A 72 22.03 -4.96 11.55
N TYR A 73 21.39 -5.51 10.51
CA TYR A 73 20.51 -4.76 9.61
C TYR A 73 19.42 -4.01 10.39
N SER A 74 18.71 -4.71 11.28
CA SER A 74 17.63 -4.12 12.06
C SER A 74 18.13 -3.03 13.01
N ARG A 75 19.27 -3.26 13.65
CA ARG A 75 19.93 -2.29 14.54
C ARG A 75 20.34 -1.03 13.78
N LYS A 76 21.06 -1.17 12.66
CA LYS A 76 21.53 -0.05 11.84
C LYS A 76 20.36 0.71 11.21
N ARG A 77 19.34 0.01 10.69
CA ARG A 77 18.10 0.63 10.20
C ARG A 77 17.47 1.52 11.26
N TRP A 78 17.36 1.02 12.49
CA TRP A 78 16.78 1.78 13.59
C TRP A 78 17.58 3.01 13.99
N MET A 79 18.90 2.96 13.80
CA MET A 79 19.80 4.10 14.01
C MET A 79 19.84 5.08 12.82
N GLY A 80 19.05 4.87 11.76
CA GLY A 80 18.98 5.76 10.59
C GLY A 80 20.07 5.53 9.54
N TYR A 81 20.74 4.38 9.55
CA TYR A 81 21.74 4.03 8.54
C TYR A 81 21.12 3.59 7.21
N ASP A 82 21.84 3.84 6.12
CA ASP A 82 21.49 3.42 4.78
C ASP A 82 21.79 1.93 4.55
N VAL A 83 20.88 1.08 5.03
CA VAL A 83 21.00 -0.39 4.90
C VAL A 83 20.19 -0.97 3.74
N PHE A 84 19.52 -0.13 2.95
CA PHE A 84 18.53 -0.62 1.98
C PHE A 84 19.15 -1.31 0.77
N LYS A 85 20.35 -0.91 0.36
CA LYS A 85 21.11 -1.65 -0.67
C LYS A 85 21.49 -3.06 -0.21
N ALA A 86 21.83 -3.21 1.06
CA ALA A 86 22.05 -4.52 1.67
C ALA A 86 20.79 -5.40 1.66
N HIS A 87 19.62 -4.81 1.94
CA HIS A 87 18.35 -5.53 1.87
C HIS A 87 18.03 -5.99 0.44
N GLU A 88 18.27 -5.14 -0.56
CA GLU A 88 18.13 -5.52 -1.98
C GLU A 88 18.99 -6.75 -2.31
N TYR A 89 20.28 -6.75 -1.97
CA TYR A 89 21.15 -7.91 -2.19
C TYR A 89 20.67 -9.15 -1.44
N TYR A 90 20.18 -9.00 -0.21
CA TYR A 90 19.63 -10.10 0.57
C TYR A 90 18.40 -10.72 -0.10
N VAL A 91 17.46 -9.90 -0.57
CA VAL A 91 16.26 -10.37 -1.29
C VAL A 91 16.64 -11.13 -2.56
N ARG A 92 17.60 -10.60 -3.33
CA ARG A 92 18.13 -11.26 -4.54
C ARG A 92 18.79 -12.59 -4.20
N ALA A 93 19.56 -12.66 -3.11
CA ALA A 93 20.18 -13.90 -2.65
C ALA A 93 19.14 -14.98 -2.31
N LEU A 94 18.04 -14.59 -1.63
CA LEU A 94 16.93 -15.49 -1.33
C LEU A 94 16.24 -15.99 -2.61
N ASP A 95 16.09 -15.14 -3.61
CA ASP A 95 15.48 -15.50 -4.88
C ASP A 95 16.36 -16.48 -5.68
N ALA A 96 17.65 -16.18 -5.85
CA ALA A 96 18.62 -17.09 -6.47
C ALA A 96 18.65 -18.46 -5.78
N TYR A 97 18.61 -18.48 -4.44
CA TYR A 97 18.57 -19.71 -3.66
C TYR A 97 17.33 -20.56 -3.96
N LYS A 98 16.15 -19.92 -4.07
CA LYS A 98 14.88 -20.59 -4.40
C LYS A 98 14.92 -21.22 -5.79
N HIS A 99 15.61 -20.59 -6.74
CA HIS A 99 15.79 -21.10 -8.10
C HIS A 99 16.94 -22.11 -8.25
N GLY A 100 17.63 -22.45 -7.16
CA GLY A 100 18.71 -23.44 -7.17
C GLY A 100 20.08 -22.89 -7.57
N GLU A 101 20.21 -21.57 -7.76
CA GLU A 101 21.44 -20.87 -8.13
C GLU A 101 22.32 -20.61 -6.89
N ARG A 102 22.89 -21.70 -6.35
CA ARG A 102 23.57 -21.67 -5.04
C ARG A 102 24.76 -20.72 -4.97
N ASP A 103 25.60 -20.71 -6.00
CA ASP A 103 26.82 -19.88 -5.99
C ASP A 103 26.50 -18.39 -6.07
N GLU A 104 25.52 -18.02 -6.92
CA GLU A 104 25.07 -16.62 -7.01
C GLU A 104 24.36 -16.17 -5.73
N ALA A 105 23.56 -17.04 -5.10
CA ALA A 105 22.93 -16.76 -3.81
C ALA A 105 23.98 -16.46 -2.72
N VAL A 106 25.06 -17.25 -2.63
CA VAL A 106 26.15 -17.00 -1.67
C VAL A 106 26.83 -15.67 -1.96
N LYS A 107 27.21 -15.41 -3.21
CA LYS A 107 27.86 -14.18 -3.64
C LYS A 107 27.02 -12.93 -3.36
N LEU A 108 25.71 -12.98 -3.62
CA LEU A 108 24.79 -11.88 -3.31
C LEU A 108 24.65 -11.68 -1.80
N PHE A 109 24.60 -12.76 -1.01
CA PHE A 109 24.53 -12.66 0.44
C PHE A 109 25.80 -12.06 1.04
N GLU A 110 26.99 -12.39 0.52
CA GLU A 110 28.25 -11.76 0.94
C GLU A 110 28.25 -10.25 0.68
N LYS A 111 27.76 -9.82 -0.49
CA LYS A 111 27.55 -8.39 -0.78
C LYS A 111 26.57 -7.73 0.19
N ALA A 112 25.50 -8.42 0.58
CA ALA A 112 24.56 -7.90 1.56
C ALA A 112 25.25 -7.65 2.91
N VAL A 113 26.06 -8.61 3.38
CA VAL A 113 26.81 -8.51 4.64
C VAL A 113 27.82 -7.36 4.60
N GLU A 114 28.55 -7.21 3.49
CA GLU A 114 29.50 -6.10 3.28
C GLU A 114 28.78 -4.75 3.29
N ALA A 115 27.69 -4.61 2.51
CA ALA A 115 26.91 -3.38 2.44
C ALA A 115 26.33 -2.96 3.80
N VAL A 116 25.91 -3.89 4.67
CA VAL A 116 25.49 -3.53 6.04
C VAL A 116 26.66 -3.02 6.86
N LYS A 117 27.84 -3.63 6.75
CA LYS A 117 29.02 -3.21 7.52
C LYS A 117 29.45 -1.80 7.15
N GLU A 118 29.49 -1.51 5.86
CA GLU A 118 29.93 -0.24 5.29
C GLU A 118 28.83 0.84 5.27
N ALA A 119 27.58 0.49 5.60
CA ALA A 119 26.49 1.46 5.63
C ALA A 119 26.81 2.67 6.51
N ASP A 120 26.63 3.85 5.94
CA ASP A 120 26.69 5.18 6.56
C ASP A 120 25.30 5.67 6.96
N LEU A 121 25.22 6.77 7.71
CA LEU A 121 23.95 7.41 8.04
C LEU A 121 23.30 8.00 6.79
N LEU A 122 21.98 7.84 6.67
CA LEU A 122 21.22 8.61 5.68
C LEU A 122 21.38 10.11 5.96
N PRO A 123 21.30 10.97 4.93
CA PRO A 123 21.32 12.41 5.16
C PRO A 123 20.24 12.85 6.15
N SER A 124 20.54 13.90 6.90
CA SER A 124 19.60 14.50 7.85
C SER A 124 18.93 15.73 7.23
N LEU A 125 17.73 16.07 7.71
CA LEU A 125 17.05 17.31 7.36
C LEU A 125 16.90 18.21 8.59
N PRO A 126 16.69 19.53 8.43
CA PRO A 126 16.36 20.39 9.55
C PRO A 126 15.15 19.85 10.33
N LYS A 127 15.23 19.86 11.66
CA LYS A 127 14.09 19.48 12.50
C LYS A 127 12.93 20.45 12.27
N ARG A 128 11.72 19.90 12.23
CA ARG A 128 10.49 20.65 12.03
C ARG A 128 9.43 20.18 13.01
N ASP A 129 8.61 21.13 13.42
CA ASP A 129 7.32 20.85 14.03
C ASP A 129 6.29 20.81 12.90
N TRP A 130 5.41 19.82 12.95
CA TRP A 130 4.40 19.59 11.93
C TRP A 130 3.09 20.18 12.41
N GLU A 131 2.67 21.30 11.82
CA GLU A 131 1.36 21.88 12.10
C GLU A 131 0.24 20.93 11.65
N ILE A 132 -0.89 20.96 12.35
CA ILE A 132 -2.02 20.08 12.10
C ILE A 132 -3.31 20.87 11.93
N THR A 133 -4.18 20.38 11.05
CA THR A 133 -5.51 20.92 10.75
C THR A 133 -6.52 19.79 10.61
N ASP A 134 -7.81 20.10 10.68
CA ASP A 134 -8.89 19.16 10.39
C ASP A 134 -9.16 19.02 8.88
N SER A 135 -8.84 20.07 8.11
CA SER A 135 -9.07 20.11 6.66
C SER A 135 -8.06 20.99 5.93
N ASN A 136 -7.71 20.58 4.71
CA ASN A 136 -6.92 21.31 3.73
C ASN A 136 -7.69 21.51 2.41
N ILE A 137 -9.02 21.36 2.45
CA ILE A 137 -9.88 21.30 1.26
C ILE A 137 -9.90 22.59 0.42
N LEU A 138 -9.39 23.70 0.95
CA LEU A 138 -9.30 24.96 0.23
C LEU A 138 -8.02 25.11 -0.62
N ILE A 139 -7.03 24.23 -0.42
CA ILE A 139 -5.82 24.22 -1.26
C ILE A 139 -6.20 23.72 -2.66
N ASP A 140 -5.81 24.48 -3.68
CA ASP A 140 -6.15 24.21 -5.08
C ASP A 140 -4.97 24.24 -6.06
N ASP A 141 -3.74 24.22 -5.54
CA ASP A 141 -2.55 24.14 -6.38
C ASP A 141 -2.54 22.84 -7.20
N VAL A 142 -1.89 22.92 -8.35
CA VAL A 142 -1.51 21.72 -9.12
C VAL A 142 -0.19 21.20 -8.55
N PRO A 143 -0.08 19.89 -8.24
CA PRO A 143 1.18 19.30 -7.79
C PRO A 143 2.33 19.59 -8.74
N THR A 144 3.49 19.87 -8.17
CA THR A 144 4.75 20.06 -8.90
C THR A 144 5.57 18.76 -8.87
N PRO A 145 6.66 18.66 -9.66
CA PRO A 145 7.64 17.58 -9.49
C PRO A 145 8.20 17.45 -8.06
N HIS A 146 8.36 18.57 -7.34
CA HIS A 146 8.71 18.53 -5.92
C HIS A 146 7.60 17.91 -5.08
N ASP A 147 6.33 18.12 -5.44
CA ASP A 147 5.24 17.50 -4.69
C ASP A 147 5.14 15.99 -4.93
N PHE A 148 5.56 15.52 -6.12
CA PHE A 148 5.68 14.10 -6.38
C PHE A 148 6.78 13.45 -5.51
N VAL A 149 7.97 14.04 -5.50
CA VAL A 149 9.10 13.58 -4.67
C VAL A 149 9.70 14.75 -3.87
N PRO A 150 9.23 15.02 -2.64
CA PRO A 150 9.64 16.15 -1.80
C PRO A 150 11.05 16.01 -1.18
N LEU A 151 12.07 15.92 -2.03
CA LEU A 151 13.48 15.93 -1.64
C LEU A 151 13.86 17.22 -0.92
N GLY A 152 14.56 17.12 0.20
CA GLY A 152 14.95 18.27 1.03
C GLY A 152 13.86 18.75 2.01
N THR A 153 12.64 18.24 1.88
CA THR A 153 11.49 18.61 2.72
C THR A 153 11.07 17.43 3.59
N ILE A 154 10.75 16.29 2.97
CA ILE A 154 10.34 15.05 3.63
C ILE A 154 11.39 13.96 3.41
N TYR A 155 12.02 13.96 2.23
CA TYR A 155 12.92 12.91 1.80
C TYR A 155 14.34 13.37 1.61
N VAL A 156 15.23 12.38 1.62
CA VAL A 156 16.63 12.51 1.22
C VAL A 156 16.92 11.51 0.10
N LYS A 157 17.86 11.87 -0.77
CA LYS A 157 18.41 10.96 -1.78
C LYS A 157 19.63 10.27 -1.19
N SER A 158 19.68 8.94 -1.25
CA SER A 158 20.86 8.18 -0.87
C SER A 158 21.97 8.32 -1.91
N GLU A 159 23.20 8.02 -1.51
CA GLU A 159 24.33 7.93 -2.44
C GLU A 159 24.13 6.82 -3.49
N ASN A 160 23.30 5.82 -3.15
CA ASN A 160 22.89 4.73 -4.03
C ASN A 160 21.75 5.11 -5.00
N GLY A 161 21.26 6.36 -4.98
CA GLY A 161 20.30 6.89 -5.96
C GLY A 161 18.82 6.65 -5.66
N TYR A 162 18.48 6.07 -4.50
CA TYR A 162 17.10 5.89 -4.06
C TYR A 162 16.64 6.94 -3.04
N VAL A 163 15.32 7.08 -2.90
CA VAL A 163 14.68 8.05 -2.02
C VAL A 163 14.36 7.39 -0.69
N ALA A 164 14.70 8.03 0.43
CA ALA A 164 14.44 7.52 1.78
C ALA A 164 14.02 8.65 2.74
N TYR A 165 13.51 8.27 3.92
CA TYR A 165 13.33 9.21 5.02
C TYR A 165 14.69 9.60 5.65
N PRO A 166 14.84 10.82 6.18
CA PRO A 166 16.10 11.26 6.78
C PRO A 166 16.41 10.50 8.07
N SER A 167 17.70 10.35 8.39
CA SER A 167 18.17 9.59 9.57
C SER A 167 17.71 10.16 10.90
N ASN A 168 17.38 11.46 10.96
CA ASN A 168 17.06 12.18 12.19
C ASN A 168 15.56 12.37 12.45
N GLU A 169 14.68 11.71 11.68
CA GLU A 169 13.22 11.76 11.87
C GLU A 169 12.60 10.35 11.87
N PRO A 170 12.68 9.60 12.99
CA PRO A 170 12.14 8.25 13.11
C PRO A 170 10.61 8.19 13.18
N ARG A 171 9.90 9.34 13.21
CA ARG A 171 8.44 9.37 13.29
C ARG A 171 7.76 8.97 11.98
N TRP A 172 8.45 9.09 10.84
CA TRP A 172 7.93 8.69 9.54
C TRP A 172 7.64 7.19 9.49
N LYS A 173 6.45 6.83 9.03
CA LYS A 173 5.95 5.45 9.04
C LYS A 173 5.80 4.85 7.65
N LEU A 174 5.14 5.59 6.77
CA LEU A 174 4.64 5.10 5.50
C LEU A 174 4.67 6.23 4.48
N SER A 175 4.98 5.88 3.24
CA SER A 175 5.00 6.74 2.07
C SER A 175 4.18 6.09 0.96
N CYS A 176 3.04 6.67 0.62
CA CYS A 176 2.14 6.19 -0.41
C CYS A 176 2.61 6.66 -1.79
N PHE A 177 2.86 5.70 -2.67
CA PHE A 177 2.91 5.84 -4.13
C PHE A 177 1.89 4.85 -4.70
N ILE A 178 0.62 5.07 -4.38
CA ILE A 178 -0.47 4.14 -4.65
C ILE A 178 -1.18 4.57 -5.92
N TYR A 179 -1.41 3.62 -6.82
CA TYR A 179 -2.11 3.87 -8.07
C TYR A 179 -3.27 2.87 -8.15
N VAL A 180 -4.50 3.38 -8.19
CA VAL A 180 -5.69 2.57 -8.38
C VAL A 180 -6.43 3.04 -9.62
N ALA A 181 -7.08 2.12 -10.32
CA ALA A 181 -7.82 2.45 -11.52
C ALA A 181 -9.00 1.51 -11.73
N TYR A 182 -10.06 2.04 -12.33
CA TYR A 182 -11.23 1.33 -12.81
C TYR A 182 -11.42 1.64 -14.29
N GLY A 183 -11.71 0.67 -15.13
CA GLY A 183 -12.10 0.93 -16.52
C GLY A 183 -12.77 -0.25 -17.20
N GLU A 184 -13.34 0.05 -18.36
CA GLU A 184 -14.06 -0.91 -19.20
C GLU A 184 -13.47 -0.93 -20.61
N SER A 185 -13.50 -2.10 -21.25
CA SER A 185 -13.14 -2.28 -22.66
C SER A 185 -14.34 -2.02 -23.56
N GLU A 186 -14.11 -1.85 -24.87
CA GLU A 186 -15.21 -1.76 -25.85
C GLU A 186 -16.03 -3.05 -25.94
N GLU A 187 -15.47 -4.19 -25.51
CA GLU A 187 -16.13 -5.51 -25.44
C GLU A 187 -16.90 -5.71 -24.13
N GLY A 188 -16.87 -4.74 -23.20
CA GLY A 188 -17.51 -4.81 -21.89
C GLY A 188 -16.68 -5.51 -20.82
N ASP A 189 -15.39 -5.75 -21.04
CA ASP A 189 -14.51 -6.30 -20.01
C ASP A 189 -14.23 -5.25 -18.92
N VAL A 190 -14.38 -5.62 -17.66
CA VAL A 190 -14.12 -4.72 -16.52
C VAL A 190 -12.73 -4.96 -15.95
N PHE A 191 -12.02 -3.88 -15.68
CA PHE A 191 -10.66 -3.83 -15.15
C PHE A 191 -10.62 -3.01 -13.86
N VAL A 192 -10.14 -3.62 -12.78
CA VAL A 192 -9.76 -2.89 -11.56
C VAL A 192 -8.30 -3.16 -11.25
N TYR A 193 -7.50 -2.10 -11.17
CA TYR A 193 -6.08 -2.19 -10.85
C TYR A 193 -5.80 -1.66 -9.45
N HIS A 194 -5.09 -2.46 -8.65
CA HIS A 194 -4.50 -2.00 -7.40
C HIS A 194 -2.97 -2.15 -7.46
N GLY A 195 -2.28 -1.02 -7.57
CA GLY A 195 -0.83 -0.92 -7.59
C GLY A 195 -0.27 -0.04 -6.49
N LYS A 196 0.99 -0.28 -6.17
CA LYS A 196 1.83 0.56 -5.31
C LYS A 196 3.29 0.39 -5.71
N LEU A 197 4.07 1.46 -5.66
CA LEU A 197 5.53 1.38 -5.67
C LEU A 197 6.03 1.33 -4.21
N PRO A 198 6.66 0.23 -3.76
CA PRO A 198 7.23 0.15 -2.41
C PRO A 198 8.25 1.25 -2.16
N PHE A 199 7.97 2.15 -1.22
CA PHE A 199 8.94 3.14 -0.79
C PHE A 199 10.11 2.47 -0.03
N THR A 200 11.25 3.13 0.02
CA THR A 200 12.45 2.60 0.66
C THR A 200 12.22 2.30 2.14
N GLY A 201 12.46 1.05 2.54
CA GLY A 201 12.20 0.54 3.89
C GLY A 201 10.82 -0.07 4.08
N GLU A 202 9.93 0.02 3.10
CA GLU A 202 8.63 -0.64 3.16
C GLU A 202 8.69 -2.08 2.66
N GLY A 203 7.66 -2.84 3.05
CA GLY A 203 7.46 -4.21 2.60
C GLY A 203 7.16 -4.32 1.11
N PRO A 204 7.35 -5.51 0.53
CA PRO A 204 7.11 -5.73 -0.89
C PRO A 204 5.64 -5.56 -1.28
N HIS A 205 5.42 -5.34 -2.58
CA HIS A 205 4.08 -5.25 -3.15
C HIS A 205 3.98 -6.08 -4.42
N ARG A 206 2.89 -6.82 -4.56
CA ARG A 206 2.53 -7.51 -5.80
C ARG A 206 1.29 -6.82 -6.40
N PRO A 207 1.41 -6.15 -7.56
CA PRO A 207 0.28 -5.57 -8.24
C PRO A 207 -0.77 -6.63 -8.57
N ARG A 208 -2.03 -6.22 -8.55
CA ARG A 208 -3.17 -7.10 -8.76
C ARG A 208 -4.19 -6.42 -9.66
N ILE A 209 -4.85 -7.24 -10.47
CA ILE A 209 -5.89 -6.82 -11.41
C ILE A 209 -7.11 -7.68 -11.15
N TRP A 210 -8.27 -7.06 -11.01
CA TRP A 210 -9.54 -7.75 -11.14
C TRP A 210 -9.97 -7.61 -12.60
N LEU A 211 -10.14 -8.74 -13.29
CA LEU A 211 -10.55 -8.79 -14.69
C LEU A 211 -11.78 -9.70 -14.79
N ASN A 212 -12.94 -9.15 -15.16
CA ASN A 212 -14.20 -9.88 -15.34
C ASN A 212 -14.49 -10.90 -14.22
N ASP A 213 -14.59 -10.42 -12.97
CA ASP A 213 -14.92 -11.24 -11.78
C ASP A 213 -13.77 -12.01 -11.11
N GLU A 214 -12.55 -12.01 -11.66
CA GLU A 214 -11.41 -12.71 -11.05
C GLU A 214 -10.22 -11.79 -10.70
N TRP A 215 -9.68 -11.94 -9.49
CA TRP A 215 -8.38 -11.36 -9.12
C TRP A 215 -7.23 -12.18 -9.70
N ILE A 216 -6.49 -11.58 -10.63
CA ILE A 216 -5.27 -12.12 -11.23
C ILE A 216 -4.02 -11.37 -10.75
N TYR A 217 -2.88 -12.06 -10.82
CA TYR A 217 -1.58 -11.54 -10.40
C TYR A 217 -0.51 -11.74 -11.48
N PRO A 218 -0.66 -11.07 -12.63
CA PRO A 218 0.18 -11.34 -13.81
C PRO A 218 1.64 -10.86 -13.64
N PHE A 219 1.92 -10.06 -12.61
CA PHE A 219 3.23 -9.46 -12.36
C PHE A 219 3.93 -10.10 -11.14
N PRO A 220 5.28 -10.03 -11.09
CA PRO A 220 6.02 -10.46 -9.92
C PRO A 220 5.83 -9.51 -8.74
N THR A 221 6.42 -9.88 -7.61
CA THR A 221 6.48 -9.02 -6.42
C THR A 221 7.62 -8.02 -6.58
N PHE A 222 7.32 -6.73 -6.41
CA PHE A 222 8.29 -5.64 -6.39
C PHE A 222 8.75 -5.32 -4.98
N TYR A 223 10.01 -4.91 -4.85
CA TYR A 223 10.67 -4.66 -3.58
C TYR A 223 11.25 -3.25 -3.52
N SER A 224 11.39 -2.73 -2.30
CA SER A 224 12.22 -1.56 -2.02
C SER A 224 13.71 -1.89 -2.27
N PRO A 225 14.56 -0.91 -2.58
CA PRO A 225 14.36 0.55 -2.49
C PRO A 225 13.64 1.19 -3.70
N LEU A 226 13.11 2.41 -3.48
CA LEU A 226 12.48 3.24 -4.50
C LEU A 226 13.48 4.21 -5.12
N TYR A 227 13.82 3.99 -6.38
CA TYR A 227 14.74 4.85 -7.12
C TYR A 227 14.01 6.06 -7.70
N TYR A 228 14.75 7.17 -7.93
CA TYR A 228 14.20 8.39 -8.53
C TYR A 228 15.12 8.96 -9.61
N ASP A 229 14.59 9.02 -10.82
CA ASP A 229 15.13 9.74 -11.96
C ASP A 229 14.49 11.13 -12.01
N GLU A 230 15.25 12.14 -11.58
CA GLU A 230 14.78 13.52 -11.47
C GLU A 230 14.60 14.19 -12.84
N GLU A 231 15.42 13.83 -13.83
CA GLU A 231 15.31 14.38 -15.19
C GLU A 231 14.00 13.95 -15.85
N LYS A 232 13.60 12.69 -15.64
CA LYS A 232 12.32 12.17 -16.16
C LYS A 232 11.15 12.40 -15.22
N VAL A 233 11.40 12.81 -13.98
CA VAL A 233 10.40 12.87 -12.90
C VAL A 233 9.72 11.50 -12.76
N THR A 234 10.53 10.45 -12.59
CA THR A 234 10.10 9.04 -12.56
C THR A 234 10.62 8.35 -11.32
N VAL A 235 9.74 7.69 -10.57
CA VAL A 235 10.14 6.71 -9.54
C VAL A 235 9.99 5.28 -10.04
N TYR A 236 10.83 4.37 -9.55
CA TYR A 236 10.79 2.98 -9.99
C TYR A 236 11.34 1.97 -8.97
N ASN A 237 10.85 0.73 -9.08
CA ASN A 237 11.31 -0.44 -8.32
C ASN A 237 11.55 -1.63 -9.26
N TYR A 238 12.30 -2.62 -8.77
CA TYR A 238 12.51 -3.90 -9.42
C TYR A 238 11.85 -5.04 -8.65
N ASP A 239 11.60 -6.15 -9.34
CA ASP A 239 11.34 -7.42 -8.69
C ASP A 239 12.65 -8.01 -8.12
N ALA A 240 12.54 -9.10 -7.36
CA ALA A 240 13.70 -9.72 -6.71
C ALA A 240 14.76 -10.22 -7.71
N SER A 241 14.39 -10.62 -8.91
CA SER A 241 15.35 -11.10 -9.92
C SER A 241 15.91 -9.99 -10.80
N HIS A 242 15.34 -8.77 -10.72
CA HIS A 242 15.58 -7.68 -11.67
C HIS A 242 15.28 -8.10 -13.12
N SER A 243 14.21 -8.88 -13.32
CA SER A 243 13.67 -9.21 -14.64
C SER A 243 12.48 -8.31 -15.02
N TYR A 244 11.85 -7.66 -14.04
CA TYR A 244 10.76 -6.71 -14.22
C TYR A 244 11.08 -5.37 -13.58
N ILE A 245 10.54 -4.33 -14.20
CA ILE A 245 10.54 -2.97 -13.65
C ILE A 245 9.10 -2.46 -13.56
N GLN A 246 8.84 -1.77 -12.46
CA GLN A 246 7.63 -0.96 -12.30
C GLN A 246 8.03 0.51 -12.18
N THR A 247 7.37 1.39 -12.92
CA THR A 247 7.67 2.82 -12.98
C THR A 247 6.41 3.66 -12.77
N LEU A 248 6.59 4.86 -12.25
CA LEU A 248 5.56 5.91 -12.23
C LEU A 248 6.22 7.24 -12.58
N THR A 249 5.72 7.88 -13.63
CA THR A 249 6.25 9.13 -14.19
C THR A 249 5.21 10.24 -14.12
N TYR A 250 5.66 11.46 -13.83
CA TYR A 250 4.81 12.63 -13.80
C TYR A 250 5.17 13.64 -14.89
N ASP A 251 4.26 13.83 -15.86
CA ASP A 251 4.32 14.95 -16.81
C ASP A 251 3.48 16.09 -16.23
N HIS A 252 4.15 17.02 -15.53
CA HIS A 252 3.49 18.13 -14.83
C HIS A 252 2.79 19.11 -15.79
N GLU A 253 3.34 19.35 -16.98
CA GLU A 253 2.77 20.29 -17.96
C GLU A 253 1.41 19.81 -18.46
N LYS A 254 1.28 18.49 -18.64
CA LYS A 254 0.04 17.85 -19.12
C LYS A 254 -0.80 17.26 -18.01
N ARG A 255 -0.33 17.32 -16.75
CA ARG A 255 -0.88 16.62 -15.58
C ARG A 255 -1.14 15.14 -15.84
N LEU A 256 -0.17 14.46 -16.45
CA LEU A 256 -0.27 13.03 -16.73
C LEU A 256 0.53 12.23 -15.71
N TRP A 257 -0.10 11.18 -15.21
CA TRP A 257 0.52 10.13 -14.42
C TRP A 257 0.64 8.88 -15.28
N ILE A 258 1.88 8.46 -15.55
CA ILE A 258 2.16 7.33 -16.43
C ILE A 258 2.74 6.20 -15.59
N HIS A 259 1.96 5.15 -15.40
CA HIS A 259 2.35 3.97 -14.66
C HIS A 259 2.64 2.81 -15.63
N GLU A 260 3.82 2.20 -15.53
CA GLU A 260 4.18 1.05 -16.36
C GLU A 260 4.71 -0.11 -15.52
N VAL A 261 4.31 -1.33 -15.86
CA VAL A 261 4.93 -2.58 -15.40
C VAL A 261 5.32 -3.39 -16.62
N LYS A 262 6.59 -3.74 -16.75
CA LYS A 262 7.09 -4.47 -17.92
C LYS A 262 8.32 -5.32 -17.60
N PRO A 263 8.54 -6.41 -18.34
CA PRO A 263 9.81 -7.10 -18.30
C PRO A 263 10.91 -6.18 -18.84
N ILE A 264 12.12 -6.30 -18.29
CA ILE A 264 13.31 -5.62 -18.79
C ILE A 264 13.73 -6.24 -20.13
N GLU A 265 13.60 -7.56 -20.26
CA GLU A 265 13.83 -8.32 -21.49
C GLU A 265 12.69 -9.34 -21.73
N GLY A 266 12.34 -9.55 -23.01
CA GLY A 266 11.33 -10.54 -23.43
C GLY A 266 9.88 -10.03 -23.48
N ASP A 267 8.95 -10.96 -23.74
CA ASP A 267 7.56 -10.67 -24.11
C ASP A 267 6.53 -11.08 -23.03
N GLY A 268 6.97 -11.09 -21.76
CA GLY A 268 6.07 -11.34 -20.62
C GLY A 268 4.98 -10.27 -20.44
N PRO A 269 4.05 -10.44 -19.49
CA PRO A 269 2.94 -9.51 -19.27
C PRO A 269 3.39 -8.05 -19.12
N ARG A 270 2.58 -7.13 -19.67
CA ARG A 270 2.85 -5.67 -19.64
C ARG A 270 1.59 -4.91 -19.26
N LEU A 271 1.76 -3.88 -18.45
CA LEU A 271 0.73 -2.91 -18.13
C LEU A 271 1.26 -1.51 -18.39
N LYS A 272 0.43 -0.68 -19.01
CA LYS A 272 0.64 0.77 -19.10
C LYS A 272 -0.67 1.47 -18.79
N ILE A 273 -0.69 2.31 -17.77
CA ILE A 273 -1.82 3.18 -17.46
C ILE A 273 -1.37 4.63 -17.65
N ILE A 274 -2.11 5.38 -18.44
CA ILE A 274 -1.94 6.82 -18.60
C ILE A 274 -3.16 7.48 -17.97
N GLY A 275 -2.99 8.06 -16.80
CA GLY A 275 -4.00 8.88 -16.13
C GLY A 275 -3.79 10.36 -16.44
N ARG A 276 -4.86 11.09 -16.77
CA ARG A 276 -4.87 12.56 -16.84
C ARG A 276 -5.64 13.10 -15.65
N ALA A 277 -4.96 13.81 -14.76
CA ALA A 277 -5.64 14.43 -13.62
C ALA A 277 -6.59 15.53 -14.10
N MET A 278 -7.83 15.49 -13.60
CA MET A 278 -8.92 16.38 -14.00
C MET A 278 -9.44 17.18 -12.80
N GLY A 279 -9.84 18.44 -13.04
CA GLY A 279 -10.32 19.33 -11.97
C GLY A 279 -9.22 19.72 -10.96
N LYS A 280 -9.63 20.14 -9.77
CA LYS A 280 -8.71 20.52 -8.69
C LYS A 280 -8.21 19.30 -7.93
N THR A 281 -6.92 19.29 -7.61
CA THR A 281 -6.27 18.27 -6.78
C THR A 281 -6.90 18.21 -5.38
N PHE A 282 -7.01 17.02 -4.83
CA PHE A 282 -7.49 16.81 -3.46
C PHE A 282 -6.30 16.79 -2.50
N TRP A 283 -6.03 17.92 -1.86
CA TRP A 283 -4.91 18.06 -0.94
C TRP A 283 -5.27 17.55 0.46
N MET A 284 -4.40 16.68 0.98
CA MET A 284 -4.40 16.27 2.38
C MET A 284 -3.50 17.19 3.20
N GLY A 285 -2.46 17.74 2.59
CA GLY A 285 -1.62 18.80 3.13
C GLY A 285 -0.39 19.01 2.26
N ARG A 286 0.10 20.24 2.14
CA ARG A 286 1.39 20.48 1.46
C ARG A 286 2.53 19.88 2.29
N TRP A 287 3.69 19.68 1.68
CA TRP A 287 4.83 19.06 2.35
C TRP A 287 5.49 19.95 3.41
N ASP A 288 5.14 21.23 3.49
CA ASP A 288 5.48 22.16 4.56
C ASP A 288 4.36 22.29 5.62
N GLY A 289 3.19 21.72 5.36
CA GLY A 289 2.03 21.69 6.25
C GLY A 289 0.99 22.79 5.99
N PRO A 290 -0.08 22.83 6.83
CA PRO A 290 -0.38 21.88 7.90
C PRO A 290 -0.83 20.50 7.38
N PHE A 291 -0.68 19.45 8.20
CA PHE A 291 -1.09 18.08 7.89
C PHE A 291 -2.47 17.78 8.49
N ILE A 292 -3.24 16.87 7.92
CA ILE A 292 -4.49 16.43 8.54
C ILE A 292 -4.25 15.30 9.54
N ILE A 293 -5.12 15.19 10.56
CA ILE A 293 -5.17 13.99 11.40
C ILE A 293 -5.92 12.92 10.63
N HIS A 294 -5.19 11.92 10.11
CA HIS A 294 -5.78 10.81 9.39
C HIS A 294 -6.55 9.86 10.31
N GLY A 295 -6.07 9.66 11.55
CA GLY A 295 -6.85 8.98 12.57
C GLY A 295 -6.04 8.57 13.81
N ILE A 296 -6.67 7.79 14.69
CA ILE A 296 -6.08 7.34 15.96
C ILE A 296 -5.44 5.96 15.78
N THR A 297 -4.19 5.82 16.20
CA THR A 297 -3.45 4.56 16.00
C THR A 297 -3.91 3.48 16.96
N PHE A 298 -4.12 2.25 16.48
CA PHE A 298 -4.73 1.19 17.31
C PHE A 298 -3.86 0.67 18.45
N ASN A 299 -2.53 0.64 18.30
CA ASN A 299 -1.64 -0.08 19.24
C ASN A 299 -1.08 0.81 20.36
N LYS A 300 -1.11 2.14 20.19
CA LYS A 300 -0.55 3.12 21.11
C LYS A 300 -1.39 4.38 21.09
N LYS A 301 -1.38 5.12 22.20
CA LYS A 301 -2.06 6.41 22.33
C LYS A 301 -1.32 7.49 21.53
N ASP A 302 -1.58 7.53 20.23
CA ASP A 302 -1.02 8.49 19.29
C ASP A 302 -1.99 8.72 18.12
N ILE A 303 -1.66 9.70 17.29
CA ILE A 303 -2.34 10.04 16.06
C ILE A 303 -1.42 9.84 14.86
N ASP A 304 -2.03 9.44 13.76
CA ASP A 304 -1.40 9.39 12.46
C ASP A 304 -1.73 10.70 11.72
N ILE A 305 -0.70 11.48 11.39
CA ILE A 305 -0.87 12.70 10.59
C ILE A 305 -0.42 12.46 9.14
N TRP A 306 -1.09 13.13 8.22
CA TRP A 306 -1.06 12.81 6.80
C TRP A 306 -0.91 14.07 5.96
N GLY A 307 0.12 14.10 5.13
CA GLY A 307 0.37 15.12 4.12
C GLY A 307 0.47 14.48 2.74
N GLY A 308 0.22 15.27 1.70
CA GLY A 308 0.20 14.83 0.31
C GLY A 308 -1.07 15.25 -0.43
N PHE A 309 -1.36 14.55 -1.52
CA PHE A 309 -2.52 14.81 -2.37
C PHE A 309 -3.00 13.57 -3.12
N TRP A 310 -4.25 13.66 -3.60
CA TRP A 310 -4.76 12.79 -4.65
C TRP A 310 -4.97 13.57 -5.93
N ASP A 311 -4.43 13.01 -7.02
CA ASP A 311 -4.82 13.38 -8.36
C ASP A 311 -5.75 12.29 -8.92
N ILE A 312 -6.89 12.73 -9.46
CA ILE A 312 -7.98 11.87 -9.91
C ILE A 312 -8.39 12.36 -11.30
N GLY A 313 -8.76 11.45 -12.19
CA GLY A 313 -9.30 11.82 -13.49
C GLY A 313 -9.48 10.64 -14.41
N GLU A 314 -9.48 10.93 -15.71
CA GLU A 314 -9.64 9.92 -16.75
C GLU A 314 -8.36 9.09 -16.93
N MET A 315 -8.50 7.85 -17.36
CA MET A 315 -7.35 7.01 -17.71
C MET A 315 -7.62 6.17 -18.95
N THR A 316 -6.53 5.82 -19.63
CA THR A 316 -6.48 4.70 -20.57
C THR A 316 -5.46 3.69 -20.05
N ALA A 317 -5.85 2.42 -19.99
CA ALA A 317 -4.97 1.33 -19.62
C ALA A 317 -4.80 0.36 -20.79
N GLU A 318 -3.57 -0.04 -21.05
CA GLU A 318 -3.22 -1.14 -21.94
C GLU A 318 -2.62 -2.28 -21.13
N LEU A 319 -3.25 -3.46 -21.22
CA LEU A 319 -2.77 -4.69 -20.60
C LEU A 319 -2.46 -5.70 -21.71
N ILE A 320 -1.22 -6.18 -21.75
CA ILE A 320 -0.82 -7.31 -22.59
C ILE A 320 -0.65 -8.51 -21.68
N LEU A 321 -1.50 -9.52 -21.88
CA LEU A 321 -1.53 -10.74 -21.06
C LEU A 321 -1.70 -11.95 -21.98
N ASN A 322 -0.79 -12.93 -21.88
CA ASN A 322 -0.82 -14.16 -22.67
C ASN A 322 -0.95 -13.91 -24.20
N GLY A 323 -0.28 -12.85 -24.70
CA GLY A 323 -0.34 -12.45 -26.11
C GLY A 323 -1.61 -11.71 -26.54
N ARG A 324 -2.63 -11.58 -25.67
CA ARG A 324 -3.81 -10.74 -25.92
C ARG A 324 -3.58 -9.32 -25.41
N ARG A 325 -3.99 -8.34 -26.21
CA ARG A 325 -3.99 -6.92 -25.86
C ARG A 325 -5.39 -6.50 -25.44
N TYR A 326 -5.50 -5.91 -24.27
CA TYR A 326 -6.71 -5.28 -23.75
C TYR A 326 -6.50 -3.78 -23.64
N VAL A 327 -7.51 -3.00 -23.99
CA VAL A 327 -7.51 -1.55 -23.84
C VAL A 327 -8.76 -1.17 -23.05
N PHE A 328 -8.55 -0.45 -21.95
CA PHE A 328 -9.60 0.00 -21.05
C PHE A 328 -9.62 1.52 -20.99
N LYS A 329 -10.82 2.09 -20.85
CA LYS A 329 -11.03 3.51 -20.54
C LYS A 329 -11.80 3.61 -19.24
N GLY A 330 -11.50 4.62 -18.44
CA GLY A 330 -12.21 4.84 -17.18
C GLY A 330 -11.52 5.89 -16.34
N SER A 331 -11.36 5.61 -15.05
CA SER A 331 -10.81 6.55 -14.09
C SER A 331 -9.62 5.98 -13.30
N PHE A 332 -8.79 6.88 -12.78
CA PHE A 332 -7.73 6.53 -11.86
C PHE A 332 -7.72 7.47 -10.65
N LEU A 333 -7.09 6.99 -9.59
CA LEU A 333 -6.62 7.80 -8.49
C LEU A 333 -5.14 7.49 -8.26
N PHE A 334 -4.32 8.53 -8.23
CA PHE A 334 -2.97 8.49 -7.73
C PHE A 334 -2.94 9.09 -6.32
N ASP A 335 -2.63 8.25 -5.33
CA ASP A 335 -2.46 8.64 -3.94
C ASP A 335 -0.97 8.81 -3.63
N ARG A 336 -0.60 10.08 -3.46
CA ARG A 336 0.74 10.49 -3.05
C ARG A 336 0.69 11.06 -1.66
N ALA A 337 1.27 10.35 -0.70
CA ALA A 337 1.20 10.80 0.68
C ALA A 337 2.33 10.30 1.59
N SER A 338 2.50 10.94 2.74
CA SER A 338 3.39 10.47 3.81
C SER A 338 2.71 10.53 5.16
N HIS A 339 2.90 9.47 5.95
CA HIS A 339 2.33 9.30 7.27
C HIS A 339 3.41 9.49 8.33
N LEU A 340 3.10 10.28 9.35
CA LEU A 340 3.98 10.55 10.48
C LEU A 340 3.26 10.25 11.80
N THR A 341 3.97 9.56 12.69
CA THR A 341 3.58 9.41 14.09
C THR A 341 3.73 10.75 14.79
N TYR A 342 2.65 11.40 15.22
CA TYR A 342 2.77 12.78 15.67
C TYR A 342 3.61 12.94 16.94
N TYR A 343 3.34 12.14 17.98
CA TYR A 343 4.11 12.22 19.22
C TYR A 343 5.40 11.39 19.13
N TYR A 344 6.54 12.08 19.25
CA TYR A 344 7.88 11.49 19.08
C TYR A 344 8.16 10.30 20.00
N ASP A 345 7.66 10.33 21.24
CA ASP A 345 7.96 9.27 22.20
C ASP A 345 7.32 7.92 21.84
N SER A 346 6.16 7.91 21.20
CA SER A 346 5.55 6.63 20.78
C SER A 346 6.34 5.97 19.64
N ALA A 347 6.98 6.78 18.77
CA ALA A 347 7.77 6.31 17.65
C ALA A 347 9.06 5.59 18.11
N LYS A 348 9.67 6.05 19.22
CA LYS A 348 10.88 5.42 19.79
C LYS A 348 10.65 3.97 20.22
N ASP A 349 9.44 3.67 20.69
CA ASP A 349 9.09 2.36 21.24
C ASP A 349 8.63 1.37 20.14
N GLY A 350 9.00 1.62 18.89
CA GLY A 350 8.48 0.93 17.69
C GLY A 350 7.26 1.65 17.11
N GLY A 351 7.22 1.86 15.79
CA GLY A 351 6.23 2.72 15.13
C GLY A 351 4.77 2.44 15.54
N ALA A 352 3.95 3.49 15.55
CA ALA A 352 2.53 3.36 15.84
C ALA A 352 1.79 2.69 14.67
N GLY A 353 0.78 1.87 14.99
CA GLY A 353 0.00 1.08 14.05
C GLY A 353 -0.86 1.93 13.13
N ALA A 354 -1.63 1.27 12.27
CA ALA A 354 -2.57 1.92 11.38
C ALA A 354 -3.64 2.72 12.17
N PRO A 355 -4.12 3.85 11.64
CA PRO A 355 -5.28 4.52 12.19
C PRO A 355 -6.54 3.67 12.00
N LEU A 356 -7.52 3.85 12.88
CA LEU A 356 -8.83 3.18 12.79
C LEU A 356 -9.95 4.16 12.45
N GLU A 357 -11.03 3.60 11.92
CA GLU A 357 -12.25 4.27 11.51
C GLU A 357 -12.12 5.41 10.50
N PHE A 358 -11.21 5.23 9.54
CA PHE A 358 -11.19 6.08 8.36
C PHE A 358 -11.87 5.42 7.15
N SER A 359 -12.40 6.29 6.30
CA SER A 359 -12.93 5.98 4.98
C SER A 359 -12.40 6.99 3.97
N CYS A 360 -11.63 6.48 3.01
CA CYS A 360 -10.99 7.26 1.95
C CYS A 360 -11.39 6.66 0.61
N PHE A 361 -12.14 7.38 -0.21
CA PHE A 361 -12.58 6.85 -1.50
C PHE A 361 -12.73 7.94 -2.55
N TYR A 362 -12.75 7.49 -3.81
CA TYR A 362 -13.15 8.32 -4.94
C TYR A 362 -14.16 7.59 -5.81
N LEU A 363 -14.90 8.34 -6.61
CA LEU A 363 -15.67 7.83 -7.74
C LEU A 363 -15.65 8.84 -8.88
N CYS A 364 -15.83 8.35 -10.09
CA CYS A 364 -15.82 9.18 -11.29
C CYS A 364 -16.82 8.66 -12.31
N GLN A 365 -17.40 9.61 -13.05
CA GLN A 365 -18.09 9.40 -14.31
C GLN A 365 -17.74 10.56 -15.25
N ASP A 366 -18.28 10.54 -16.47
CA ASP A 366 -17.90 11.49 -17.53
C ASP A 366 -18.03 12.97 -17.11
N GLU A 367 -19.02 13.31 -16.29
CA GLU A 367 -19.27 14.69 -15.89
C GLU A 367 -18.47 15.14 -14.66
N PHE A 368 -18.07 14.22 -13.78
CA PHE A 368 -17.49 14.57 -12.49
C PHE A 368 -16.60 13.50 -11.85
N CYS A 369 -15.76 13.95 -10.92
CA CYS A 369 -15.18 13.08 -9.90
C CYS A 369 -15.43 13.61 -8.50
N LEU A 370 -15.64 12.70 -7.55
CA LEU A 370 -15.76 12.97 -6.13
C LEU A 370 -14.60 12.31 -5.38
N ALA A 371 -13.97 13.06 -4.47
CA ALA A 371 -13.01 12.54 -3.50
C ALA A 371 -13.54 12.76 -2.09
N VAL A 372 -13.38 11.77 -1.21
CA VAL A 372 -13.83 11.84 0.19
C VAL A 372 -12.76 11.23 1.09
N ALA A 373 -12.40 11.96 2.15
CA ALA A 373 -11.60 11.48 3.25
C ALA A 373 -12.30 11.86 4.57
N HIS A 374 -12.70 10.84 5.33
CA HIS A 374 -13.41 11.02 6.59
C HIS A 374 -12.92 10.01 7.63
N THR A 375 -12.78 10.47 8.87
CA THR A 375 -12.44 9.62 10.00
C THR A 375 -13.35 9.91 11.18
N ASP A 376 -13.94 8.86 11.74
CA ASP A 376 -14.55 8.91 13.07
C ASP A 376 -13.49 8.57 14.11
N ASN A 377 -13.57 9.19 15.30
CA ASN A 377 -12.66 8.84 16.40
C ASN A 377 -13.30 7.72 17.24
N PRO A 378 -12.80 6.47 17.15
CA PRO A 378 -13.38 5.34 17.90
C PRO A 378 -12.85 5.24 19.34
N SER A 379 -12.03 6.19 19.78
CA SER A 379 -11.28 6.11 21.03
C SER A 379 -11.70 7.18 22.04
N PRO A 380 -11.40 7.01 23.35
CA PRO A 380 -11.59 8.07 24.34
C PRO A 380 -10.55 9.19 24.26
N PHE A 381 -9.59 9.12 23.32
CA PHE A 381 -8.58 10.15 23.16
C PHE A 381 -9.19 11.40 22.53
N ASN A 382 -8.91 12.58 23.10
CA ASN A 382 -9.32 13.85 22.53
C ASN A 382 -8.14 14.47 21.75
N PRO A 383 -8.12 14.35 20.41
CA PRO A 383 -7.05 14.93 19.62
C PRO A 383 -7.07 16.48 19.66
N PRO A 384 -5.93 17.13 19.39
CA PRO A 384 -5.81 18.59 19.40
C PRO A 384 -6.66 19.31 18.35
N VAL A 385 -6.97 18.65 17.24
CA VAL A 385 -7.95 19.05 16.23
C VAL A 385 -8.80 17.85 15.85
N SER A 386 -9.95 18.06 15.21
CA SER A 386 -10.78 16.96 14.73
C SER A 386 -10.02 16.11 13.68
N PRO A 387 -10.26 14.79 13.62
CA PRO A 387 -9.81 13.97 12.50
C PRO A 387 -10.35 14.49 11.16
N GLN A 388 -9.70 14.07 10.07
CA GLN A 388 -10.03 14.47 8.71
C GLN A 388 -11.54 14.38 8.41
N HIS A 389 -12.08 15.45 7.85
CA HIS A 389 -13.44 15.49 7.33
C HIS A 389 -13.49 16.43 6.13
N GLN A 390 -13.15 15.90 4.96
CA GLN A 390 -13.10 16.69 3.74
C GLN A 390 -13.51 15.89 2.51
N ALA A 391 -14.28 16.54 1.64
CA ALA A 391 -14.68 16.00 0.35
C ALA A 391 -14.61 17.08 -0.73
N ARG A 392 -14.34 16.70 -1.97
CA ARG A 392 -14.28 17.60 -3.14
C ARG A 392 -15.03 16.99 -4.30
N LEU A 393 -15.97 17.75 -4.86
CA LEU A 393 -16.63 17.43 -6.13
C LEU A 393 -16.03 18.29 -7.24
N ASN A 394 -15.42 17.66 -8.24
CA ASN A 394 -14.93 18.31 -9.45
C ASN A 394 -15.92 18.06 -10.59
N LEU A 395 -16.47 19.12 -11.19
CA LEU A 395 -17.27 19.05 -12.41
C LEU A 395 -16.42 19.45 -13.62
N PHE A 396 -16.24 18.54 -14.57
CA PHE A 396 -15.29 18.73 -15.67
C PHE A 396 -15.80 19.69 -16.73
N MET A 397 -17.04 19.51 -17.18
CA MET A 397 -17.64 20.32 -18.25
C MET A 397 -17.75 21.81 -17.89
N GLU A 398 -17.88 22.12 -16.61
CA GLU A 398 -17.98 23.51 -16.13
C GLU A 398 -16.66 24.06 -15.61
N ASN A 399 -15.60 23.24 -15.56
CA ASN A 399 -14.33 23.53 -14.87
C ASN A 399 -14.57 24.09 -13.45
N ARG A 400 -15.50 23.48 -12.72
CA ARG A 400 -15.89 23.90 -11.36
C ARG A 400 -15.48 22.84 -10.35
N SER A 401 -15.20 23.30 -9.14
CA SER A 401 -14.83 22.44 -8.02
C SER A 401 -15.49 22.95 -6.76
N TYR A 402 -16.16 22.06 -6.05
CA TYR A 402 -16.93 22.35 -4.86
C TYR A 402 -16.30 21.62 -3.67
N PRO A 403 -15.80 22.33 -2.65
CA PRO A 403 -15.46 21.71 -1.38
C PRO A 403 -16.77 21.34 -0.65
N LEU A 404 -16.82 20.12 -0.14
CA LEU A 404 -17.90 19.58 0.68
C LEU A 404 -17.35 19.45 2.11
N THR A 405 -17.68 20.41 2.96
CA THR A 405 -17.31 20.40 4.39
C THR A 405 -18.49 20.03 5.30
N GLU A 406 -19.71 20.06 4.76
CA GLU A 406 -20.91 19.62 5.47
C GLU A 406 -21.42 18.33 4.83
N PHE A 407 -20.89 17.19 5.27
CA PHE A 407 -21.35 15.89 4.81
C PHE A 407 -21.45 14.87 5.93
N LYS A 408 -22.19 13.80 5.65
CA LYS A 408 -22.25 12.60 6.46
C LYS A 408 -21.94 11.43 5.56
N PHE A 409 -20.97 10.63 5.97
CA PHE A 409 -20.68 9.34 5.40
C PHE A 409 -20.93 8.28 6.47
N TRP A 410 -21.59 7.19 6.11
CA TRP A 410 -21.78 6.05 6.99
C TRP A 410 -22.02 4.78 6.17
N ASP A 411 -21.90 3.63 6.82
CA ASP A 411 -22.18 2.33 6.23
C ASP A 411 -23.18 1.53 7.09
N ASP A 412 -23.32 0.24 6.82
CA ASP A 412 -24.22 -0.66 7.55
C ASP A 412 -23.68 -1.13 8.92
N GLY A 413 -22.48 -0.70 9.32
CA GLY A 413 -21.84 -1.05 10.59
C GLY A 413 -21.18 -2.44 10.62
N GLY A 414 -21.15 -3.15 9.49
CA GLY A 414 -20.44 -4.42 9.36
C GLY A 414 -18.92 -4.23 9.38
N ILE A 415 -18.17 -5.25 9.84
CA ILE A 415 -16.70 -5.21 9.76
C ILE A 415 -16.21 -5.19 8.30
N GLN A 416 -17.00 -5.71 7.38
CA GLN A 416 -16.83 -5.57 5.93
C GLN A 416 -18.17 -5.09 5.36
N PRO A 417 -18.37 -3.76 5.25
CA PRO A 417 -19.69 -3.21 4.94
C PRO A 417 -20.16 -3.56 3.53
N LYS A 418 -21.48 -3.78 3.39
CA LYS A 418 -22.14 -4.12 2.12
C LYS A 418 -22.89 -2.94 1.51
N ILE A 419 -23.14 -1.89 2.30
CA ILE A 419 -23.80 -0.67 1.85
C ILE A 419 -23.09 0.54 2.44
N PHE A 420 -22.81 1.51 1.58
CA PHE A 420 -22.24 2.81 1.92
C PHE A 420 -23.21 3.93 1.58
N LYS A 421 -23.19 5.03 2.33
CA LYS A 421 -24.09 6.17 2.11
C LYS A 421 -23.32 7.47 2.30
N LEU A 422 -23.54 8.41 1.40
CA LEU A 422 -23.02 9.77 1.49
C LEU A 422 -24.17 10.75 1.23
N VAL A 423 -24.34 11.69 2.16
CA VAL A 423 -25.13 12.89 1.91
C VAL A 423 -24.29 14.11 2.25
N GLY A 424 -24.37 15.15 1.44
CA GLY A 424 -23.58 16.35 1.67
C GLY A 424 -24.18 17.57 1.00
N ARG A 425 -23.74 18.74 1.45
CA ARG A 425 -24.10 20.04 0.89
C ARG A 425 -22.84 20.81 0.52
N PHE A 426 -22.98 21.65 -0.49
CA PHE A 426 -21.95 22.57 -0.95
C PHE A 426 -22.63 23.82 -1.52
N ASP A 427 -21.84 24.84 -1.82
CA ASP A 427 -22.38 26.07 -2.37
C ASP A 427 -23.14 25.83 -3.68
N GLY A 428 -24.43 26.12 -3.68
CA GLY A 428 -25.33 25.91 -4.81
C GLY A 428 -25.84 24.48 -5.02
N GLY A 429 -25.58 23.52 -4.12
CA GLY A 429 -26.01 22.14 -4.35
C GLY A 429 -25.96 21.15 -3.19
N GLU A 430 -26.41 19.94 -3.48
CA GLU A 430 -26.38 18.80 -2.57
C GLU A 430 -26.08 17.49 -3.29
N ILE A 431 -25.55 16.51 -2.55
CA ILE A 431 -25.27 15.16 -3.01
C ILE A 431 -26.00 14.15 -2.11
N ARG A 432 -26.56 13.11 -2.72
CA ARG A 432 -27.13 11.95 -2.03
C ARG A 432 -26.89 10.70 -2.87
N ILE A 433 -25.97 9.86 -2.40
CA ILE A 433 -25.58 8.63 -3.08
C ILE A 433 -25.52 7.45 -2.13
N VAL A 434 -25.77 6.26 -2.67
CA VAL A 434 -25.67 4.96 -2.01
C VAL A 434 -24.68 4.12 -2.81
N GLY A 435 -23.78 3.45 -2.11
CA GLY A 435 -22.75 2.60 -2.70
C GLY A 435 -22.95 1.14 -2.32
N GLU A 436 -22.84 0.25 -3.31
CA GLU A 436 -22.86 -1.20 -3.14
C GLU A 436 -21.53 -1.79 -3.66
N PRO A 437 -20.75 -2.50 -2.83
CA PRO A 437 -19.51 -3.11 -3.29
C PRO A 437 -19.75 -4.20 -4.33
N ILE A 438 -19.01 -4.12 -5.45
CA ILE A 438 -18.97 -5.17 -6.46
C ILE A 438 -17.84 -6.16 -6.21
N ASN A 439 -16.76 -5.72 -5.56
CA ASN A 439 -15.68 -6.59 -5.11
C ASN A 439 -14.95 -6.00 -3.90
N TYR A 440 -14.20 -6.86 -3.21
CA TYR A 440 -13.38 -6.50 -2.07
C TYR A 440 -11.93 -6.91 -2.30
N TRP A 441 -11.01 -6.18 -1.67
CA TRP A 441 -9.64 -6.62 -1.50
C TRP A 441 -9.18 -6.49 -0.04
N PRO A 442 -8.73 -7.58 0.59
CA PRO A 442 -8.93 -8.98 0.17
C PRO A 442 -10.42 -9.32 0.03
N ASN A 443 -10.78 -10.41 -0.66
CA ASN A 443 -12.19 -10.82 -0.80
C ASN A 443 -12.93 -10.94 0.55
N ARG A 444 -12.18 -11.33 1.60
CA ARG A 444 -12.59 -11.28 2.99
C ARG A 444 -11.58 -10.47 3.78
N TRP A 445 -12.03 -9.37 4.40
CA TRP A 445 -11.15 -8.53 5.20
C TRP A 445 -10.67 -9.27 6.45
N GLY A 446 -9.38 -9.14 6.75
CA GLY A 446 -8.76 -9.81 7.88
C GLY A 446 -9.10 -9.11 9.19
N VAL A 447 -9.78 -9.81 10.09
CA VAL A 447 -10.18 -9.26 11.39
C VAL A 447 -9.11 -9.54 12.44
N SER A 448 -8.67 -8.48 13.13
CA SER A 448 -7.76 -8.55 14.27
C SER A 448 -8.48 -8.10 15.54
N LYS A 449 -7.99 -8.55 16.70
CA LYS A 449 -8.48 -8.11 18.01
C LYS A 449 -7.56 -7.07 18.66
N GLY A 450 -8.16 -6.24 19.49
CA GLY A 450 -7.51 -5.38 20.45
C GLY A 450 -7.00 -4.05 19.90
N THR A 451 -7.14 -3.04 20.77
CA THR A 451 -6.60 -1.69 20.69
C THR A 451 -6.01 -1.33 22.05
N TRP A 452 -5.28 -0.23 22.17
CA TRP A 452 -4.75 0.21 23.46
C TRP A 452 -5.83 0.70 24.45
N TRP A 453 -7.04 1.02 23.97
CA TRP A 453 -8.16 1.48 24.80
C TRP A 453 -9.22 0.40 25.05
N ASP A 454 -9.32 -0.60 24.17
CA ASP A 454 -10.20 -1.75 24.27
C ASP A 454 -9.53 -3.00 23.69
N LEU A 455 -9.19 -3.96 24.55
CA LEU A 455 -8.52 -5.20 24.17
C LEU A 455 -9.46 -6.23 23.53
N GLU A 456 -10.76 -6.09 23.72
CA GLU A 456 -11.78 -7.02 23.21
C GLU A 456 -12.37 -6.57 21.87
N ALA A 457 -12.18 -5.30 21.51
CA ALA A 457 -12.62 -4.75 20.24
C ALA A 457 -12.00 -5.47 19.03
N TYR A 458 -12.72 -5.37 17.91
CA TYR A 458 -12.34 -5.89 16.62
C TYR A 458 -11.93 -4.75 15.71
N ARG A 459 -10.95 -5.00 14.85
CA ARG A 459 -10.50 -4.04 13.85
C ARG A 459 -10.12 -4.73 12.57
N THR A 460 -10.18 -3.98 11.48
CA THR A 460 -9.89 -4.48 10.14
C THR A 460 -9.32 -3.39 9.24
N TRP A 461 -8.79 -3.83 8.11
CA TRP A 461 -8.43 -2.99 6.99
C TRP A 461 -8.83 -3.70 5.69
N GLY A 462 -9.31 -2.95 4.71
CA GLY A 462 -9.54 -3.47 3.38
C GLY A 462 -9.92 -2.39 2.39
N ARG A 463 -10.07 -2.81 1.14
CA ARG A 463 -10.55 -2.00 0.03
C ARG A 463 -11.81 -2.59 -0.57
N ALA A 464 -12.60 -1.75 -1.19
CA ALA A 464 -13.74 -2.16 -1.99
C ALA A 464 -13.80 -1.36 -3.29
N THR A 465 -14.18 -2.04 -4.36
CA THR A 465 -14.71 -1.36 -5.55
C THR A 465 -16.21 -1.26 -5.38
N ILE A 466 -16.74 -0.05 -5.48
CA ILE A 466 -18.10 0.30 -5.10
C ILE A 466 -18.81 0.89 -6.31
N HIS A 467 -19.99 0.35 -6.60
CA HIS A 467 -20.94 0.94 -7.53
C HIS A 467 -21.82 1.94 -6.77
N TRP A 468 -21.78 3.20 -7.20
CA TRP A 468 -22.51 4.29 -6.58
C TRP A 468 -23.69 4.70 -7.43
N THR A 469 -24.85 4.82 -6.80
CA THR A 469 -26.08 5.31 -7.42
C THR A 469 -26.68 6.45 -6.62
N GLY A 470 -27.37 7.37 -7.29
CA GLY A 470 -28.08 8.46 -6.62
C GLY A 470 -28.08 9.74 -7.43
N ASN A 471 -28.03 10.89 -6.76
CA ASN A 471 -28.16 12.18 -7.41
C ASN A 471 -27.23 13.24 -6.82
N ILE A 472 -26.74 14.12 -7.69
CA ILE A 472 -26.15 15.41 -7.33
C ILE A 472 -27.05 16.50 -7.91
N THR A 473 -27.50 17.43 -7.07
CA THR A 473 -28.31 18.58 -7.50
C THR A 473 -27.49 19.85 -7.41
N ILE A 474 -27.36 20.59 -8.51
CA ILE A 474 -26.55 21.82 -8.60
C ILE A 474 -27.38 22.90 -9.29
N ASN A 475 -27.69 23.98 -8.58
CA ASN A 475 -28.50 25.09 -9.07
C ASN A 475 -29.83 24.63 -9.72
N GLY A 476 -30.45 23.58 -9.15
CA GLY A 476 -31.68 22.98 -9.66
C GLY A 476 -31.51 21.97 -10.81
N LYS A 477 -30.31 21.78 -11.36
CA LYS A 477 -30.00 20.71 -12.32
C LYS A 477 -29.63 19.43 -11.57
N ILE A 478 -30.21 18.31 -11.98
CA ILE A 478 -29.90 16.99 -11.43
C ILE A 478 -28.88 16.30 -12.34
N ILE A 479 -27.83 15.76 -11.74
CA ILE A 479 -26.88 14.82 -12.34
C ILE A 479 -27.16 13.48 -11.69
N GLU A 480 -27.59 12.50 -12.49
CA GLU A 480 -27.75 11.13 -12.04
C GLU A 480 -26.35 10.52 -11.84
N VAL A 481 -26.18 9.88 -10.69
CA VAL A 481 -24.95 9.17 -10.36
C VAL A 481 -25.15 7.70 -10.68
N ASP A 482 -24.29 7.20 -11.56
CA ASP A 482 -24.15 5.79 -11.91
C ASP A 482 -22.65 5.56 -12.19
N ALA A 483 -21.88 5.39 -11.11
CA ALA A 483 -20.44 5.55 -11.17
C ALA A 483 -19.72 4.50 -10.33
N TYR A 484 -18.55 4.08 -10.80
CA TYR A 484 -17.69 3.19 -10.04
C TYR A 484 -16.59 3.98 -9.33
N GLY A 485 -16.27 3.51 -8.12
CA GLY A 485 -15.27 4.10 -7.26
C GLY A 485 -14.49 3.06 -6.49
N ILE A 486 -13.31 3.43 -6.00
CA ILE A 486 -12.48 2.56 -5.16
C ILE A 486 -12.25 3.27 -3.84
N GLY A 487 -12.41 2.54 -2.75
CA GLY A 487 -12.19 3.03 -1.40
C GLY A 487 -11.27 2.14 -0.58
N GLU A 488 -10.60 2.76 0.39
CA GLU A 488 -9.85 2.13 1.46
C GLU A 488 -10.50 2.46 2.80
N PHE A 489 -10.60 1.44 3.65
CA PHE A 489 -11.41 1.47 4.86
C PHE A 489 -10.65 0.80 6.00
N THR A 490 -10.69 1.42 7.16
CA THR A 490 -10.44 0.75 8.43
C THR A 490 -11.70 0.79 9.27
N ARG A 491 -11.96 -0.28 10.01
CA ARG A 491 -13.12 -0.37 10.91
C ARG A 491 -12.67 -0.76 12.31
N TYR A 492 -13.45 -0.32 13.29
CA TYR A 492 -13.38 -0.63 14.71
C TYR A 492 -14.79 -0.99 15.15
N ASN A 493 -14.94 -2.15 15.80
CA ASN A 493 -16.21 -2.55 16.36
C ASN A 493 -15.99 -3.15 17.75
N GLU A 494 -16.78 -2.73 18.73
CA GLU A 494 -16.78 -3.34 20.08
C GLU A 494 -17.28 -4.80 20.05
N ARG A 495 -18.06 -5.15 19.03
CA ARG A 495 -18.64 -6.49 18.84
C ARG A 495 -18.53 -6.88 17.38
N LEU A 496 -18.21 -8.15 17.10
CA LEU A 496 -18.18 -8.65 15.74
C LEU A 496 -19.62 -8.68 15.18
N THR A 497 -19.86 -7.86 14.16
CA THR A 497 -21.08 -7.81 13.37
C THR A 497 -20.80 -8.39 11.98
N ASP A 498 -21.72 -9.23 11.49
CA ASP A 498 -21.64 -9.93 10.19
C ASP A 498 -22.17 -9.11 9.00
#